data_AF-A0A8I1RGV7-F1
#
_entry.id   AF-A0A8I1RGV7-F1
#
_cell.length_a   1.000
_cell.length_b   1.000
_cell.length_c   1.000
_cell.angle_alpha   90.00
_cell.angle_beta   90.00
_cell.angle_gamma   90.00
#
_symmetry.space_group_name_H-M   'P 1'
#
loop_
_entity.id
_entity.type
_entity.pdbx_description
1 polymer ?
#
loop_
_entity_poly.entity_id
_entity_poly.type
_entity_poly.pdbx_seq_one_letter_code
_entity_poly.pdbx_strand_id
1 'polypeptide(L)'
;MGQVPDIDVIDLRPLMPAQRHAKIFELVNALALDASFVLINDHDPKPLYYQLDAEYPGQFSWTYLESGPEAWRVEIGRLAKAA
;
A
#
# COMPACT_ATOMS: atom_id res chain seq x y z
N MET A 1 -16.49 -21.11 -6.48
CA MET A 1 -15.98 -19.78 -6.87
C MET A 1 -15.35 -19.20 -5.63
N GLY A 2 -14.03 -19.04 -5.61
CA GLY A 2 -13.32 -18.58 -4.42
C GLY A 2 -13.72 -17.14 -4.12
N GLN A 3 -14.17 -16.89 -2.89
CA GLN A 3 -14.40 -15.55 -2.40
C GLN A 3 -13.06 -14.79 -2.51
N VAL A 4 -13.01 -13.76 -3.35
CA VAL A 4 -11.92 -12.79 -3.26
C VAL A 4 -12.06 -12.19 -1.86
N PRO A 5 -11.03 -12.26 -0.99
CA PRO A 5 -11.12 -11.60 0.30
C PRO A 5 -11.49 -10.13 0.06
N ASP A 6 -12.33 -9.58 0.94
CA ASP A 6 -12.64 -8.16 0.93
C ASP A 6 -11.33 -7.44 1.30
N ILE A 7 -10.55 -7.04 0.29
CA ILE A 7 -9.30 -6.33 0.49
C ILE A 7 -9.67 -4.88 0.80
N ASP A 8 -9.25 -4.38 1.96
CA ASP A 8 -9.52 -3.01 2.38
C ASP A 8 -9.01 -2.02 1.34
N VAL A 9 -9.88 -1.11 0.89
CA VAL A 9 -9.53 -0.05 -0.06
C VAL A 9 -9.45 1.28 0.67
N ILE A 10 -8.29 1.94 0.57
CA ILE A 10 -7.99 3.18 1.29
C ILE A 10 -7.72 4.29 0.28
N ASP A 11 -8.67 5.22 0.18
CA ASP A 11 -8.55 6.38 -0.70
C ASP A 11 -7.93 7.57 0.04
N LEU A 12 -6.74 7.98 -0.40
CA LEU A 12 -6.01 9.12 0.18
C LEU A 12 -6.21 10.44 -0.56
N ARG A 13 -6.90 10.43 -1.71
CA ARG A 13 -7.18 11.65 -2.47
C ARG A 13 -7.91 12.72 -1.63
N PRO A 14 -8.81 12.37 -0.69
CA PRO A 14 -9.42 13.35 0.21
C PRO A 14 -8.47 13.94 1.26
N LEU A 15 -7.33 13.30 1.54
CA LEU A 15 -6.37 13.77 2.54
C LEU A 15 -5.43 14.82 1.95
N MET A 16 -5.00 15.76 2.81
CA MET A 16 -3.96 16.71 2.43
C MET A 16 -2.64 15.99 2.15
N PRO A 17 -1.83 16.42 1.17
CA PRO A 17 -0.58 15.76 0.81
C PRO A 17 0.35 15.48 2.01
N ALA A 18 0.45 16.44 2.94
CA ALA A 18 1.27 16.31 4.15
C ALA A 18 0.83 15.18 5.11
N GLN A 19 -0.44 14.75 5.04
CA GLN A 19 -0.98 13.70 5.90
C GLN A 19 -0.82 12.30 5.31
N ARG A 20 -0.71 12.21 3.97
CA ARG A 20 -0.74 10.94 3.24
C ARG A 20 0.44 10.05 3.62
N HIS A 21 1.64 10.62 3.69
CA HIS A 21 2.86 9.89 4.06
C HIS A 21 2.71 9.21 5.43
N ALA A 22 2.39 9.99 6.46
CA ALA A 22 2.19 9.47 7.81
C ALA A 22 1.08 8.40 7.87
N LYS A 23 -0.03 8.62 7.15
CA LYS A 23 -1.13 7.66 7.12
C LYS A 23 -0.73 6.33 6.47
N ILE A 24 0.03 6.36 5.38
CA ILE A 24 0.49 5.13 4.70
C ILE A 24 1.41 4.34 5.61
N PHE A 25 2.37 5.00 6.27
CA PHE A 25 3.27 4.32 7.21
C PHE A 25 2.52 3.73 8.41
N GLU A 26 1.51 4.42 8.94
CA GLU A 26 0.63 3.87 9.98
C GLU A 26 -0.06 2.58 9.51
N LEU A 27 -0.68 2.60 8.33
CA LEU A 27 -1.42 1.47 7.76
C LEU A 27 -0.51 0.28 7.48
N VAL A 28 0.64 0.51 6.86
CA VAL A 28 1.62 -0.52 6.54
C VAL A 28 2.19 -1.17 7.80
N ASN A 29 2.47 -0.38 8.85
CA ASN A 29 2.94 -0.93 10.13
C ASN A 29 1.85 -1.67 10.92
N ALA A 30 0.57 -1.32 10.70
CA ALA A 30 -0.57 -1.98 11.33
C ALA A 30 -1.00 -3.28 10.62
N LEU A 31 -0.50 -3.57 9.41
CA LEU A 31 -0.84 -4.78 8.68
C LEU A 31 -0.43 -6.05 9.47
N ALA A 32 -1.36 -6.99 9.59
CA ALA A 32 -1.05 -8.35 10.04
C ALA A 32 -0.22 -9.09 8.98
N LEU A 33 0.47 -10.17 9.37
CA LEU A 33 1.17 -11.02 8.40
C LEU A 33 0.17 -11.62 7.41
N ASP A 34 0.57 -11.70 6.14
CA ASP A 34 -0.23 -12.17 5.00
C ASP A 34 -1.51 -11.36 4.73
N ALA A 35 -1.65 -10.17 5.34
CA ALA A 35 -2.71 -9.22 5.05
C ALA A 35 -2.24 -8.16 4.03
N SER A 36 -3.19 -7.61 3.29
CA SER A 36 -2.96 -6.52 2.33
C SER A 36 -4.12 -5.53 2.30
N PHE A 37 -3.84 -4.33 1.77
CA PHE A 37 -4.85 -3.33 1.44
C PHE A 37 -4.51 -2.68 0.09
N VAL A 38 -5.51 -2.08 -0.57
CA VAL A 38 -5.34 -1.28 -1.78
C VAL A 38 -5.31 0.20 -1.44
N LEU A 39 -4.21 0.85 -1.76
CA LEU A 39 -4.04 2.30 -1.70
C LEU A 39 -4.55 2.95 -2.98
N ILE A 40 -5.36 4.01 -2.88
CA ILE A 40 -5.69 4.90 -4.01
C ILE A 40 -5.07 6.28 -3.76
N ASN A 41 -4.29 6.77 -4.73
CA ASN A 41 -3.65 8.08 -4.69
C ASN A 41 -3.84 8.85 -6.02
N ASP A 42 -3.69 10.18 -5.99
CA ASP A 42 -3.79 11.05 -7.17
C ASP A 42 -2.46 11.17 -7.96
N HIS A 43 -1.37 10.59 -7.44
CA HIS A 43 -0.06 10.52 -8.09
C HIS A 43 0.65 9.21 -7.75
N ASP A 44 1.71 8.89 -8.49
CA ASP A 44 2.50 7.66 -8.28
C ASP A 44 3.12 7.65 -6.87
N PRO A 45 2.77 6.68 -6.00
CA PRO A 45 3.35 6.56 -4.67
C PRO A 45 4.75 5.90 -4.67
N LYS A 46 5.40 5.72 -5.84
CA LYS A 46 6.74 5.12 -5.98
C LYS A 46 7.82 5.62 -5.00
N PRO A 47 7.91 6.91 -4.63
CA PRO A 47 8.87 7.33 -3.60
C PRO A 47 8.69 6.61 -2.26
N LEU A 48 7.45 6.30 -1.89
CA LEU A 48 7.13 5.57 -0.65
C LEU A 48 7.54 4.10 -0.73
N TYR A 49 7.39 3.47 -1.90
CA TYR A 49 7.89 2.11 -2.11
C TYR A 49 9.38 2.01 -1.78
N TYR A 50 10.18 2.91 -2.35
CA TYR A 50 11.63 2.92 -2.09
C TYR A 50 11.95 3.17 -0.61
N GLN A 51 11.17 4.02 0.05
CA GLN A 51 11.37 4.29 1.46
C GLN A 51 11.03 3.06 2.33
N LEU A 52 9.90 2.40 2.06
CA LEU A 52 9.51 1.17 2.75
C LEU A 52 10.51 0.02 2.52
N ASP A 53 11.01 -0.14 1.29
CA ASP A 53 12.00 -1.18 0.98
C ASP A 53 13.35 -0.90 1.68
N ALA A 54 13.73 0.37 1.82
CA ALA A 54 14.93 0.74 2.57
C ALA A 54 14.78 0.52 4.09
N GLU A 55 13.63 0.84 4.67
CA GLU A 55 13.37 0.68 6.12
C GLU A 55 13.04 -0.77 6.52
N TYR A 56 12.35 -1.50 5.65
CA TYR A 56 11.81 -2.84 5.89
C TYR A 56 12.05 -3.79 4.70
N PRO A 57 13.33 -4.04 4.33
CA PRO A 57 13.66 -4.78 3.13
C PRO A 57 13.03 -6.17 3.11
N GLY A 58 12.30 -6.47 2.03
CA GLY A 58 11.63 -7.76 1.83
C GLY A 58 10.49 -8.08 2.82
N GLN A 59 9.98 -7.11 3.58
CA GLN A 59 8.85 -7.32 4.50
C GLN A 59 7.49 -7.00 3.88
N PHE A 60 7.47 -6.29 2.76
CA PHE A 60 6.24 -5.86 2.10
C PHE A 60 6.22 -6.22 0.62
N SER A 61 5.05 -6.58 0.10
CA SER A 61 4.77 -6.65 -1.33
C SER A 61 4.23 -5.32 -1.83
N TRP A 62 4.47 -5.04 -3.11
CA TRP A 62 4.02 -3.82 -3.78
C TRP A 62 3.56 -4.15 -5.19
N THR A 63 2.24 -4.11 -5.42
CA THR A 63 1.64 -4.51 -6.69
C THR A 63 0.80 -3.36 -7.24
N TYR A 64 1.17 -2.84 -8.41
CA TYR A 64 0.32 -1.87 -9.11
C TYR A 64 -0.91 -2.59 -9.69
N LEU A 65 -2.09 -2.10 -9.32
CA LEU A 65 -3.37 -2.51 -9.88
C LEU A 65 -3.84 -1.52 -10.96
N GLU A 66 -3.46 -0.25 -10.83
CA GLU A 66 -3.75 0.82 -11.79
C GLU A 66 -2.62 1.86 -11.77
N SER A 67 -2.18 2.29 -12.95
CA SER A 67 -1.02 3.16 -13.13
C SER A 67 -1.38 4.45 -13.88
N GLY A 68 -2.24 5.28 -13.29
CA GLY A 68 -2.53 6.66 -13.72
C GLY A 68 -3.07 6.82 -15.16
N PRO A 69 -3.40 8.06 -15.57
CA PRO A 69 -3.38 9.30 -14.79
C PRO A 69 -4.65 9.52 -13.95
N GLU A 70 -5.70 8.73 -14.13
CA GLU A 70 -7.00 8.92 -13.45
C GLU A 70 -6.94 8.53 -11.97
N ALA A 71 -6.27 7.43 -11.66
CA ALA A 71 -5.90 7.04 -10.30
C ALA A 71 -4.64 6.17 -10.29
N TRP A 72 -3.95 6.15 -9.15
CA TRP A 72 -2.89 5.20 -8.87
C TRP A 72 -3.40 4.24 -7.81
N ARG A 73 -3.55 2.96 -8.17
CA ARG A 73 -3.97 1.90 -7.25
C ARG A 73 -2.83 0.94 -7.01
N VAL A 74 -2.44 0.77 -5.75
CA VAL A 74 -1.37 -0.12 -5.35
C VAL A 74 -1.86 -1.02 -4.23
N GLU A 75 -1.76 -2.33 -4.41
CA GLU A 75 -1.89 -3.27 -3.32
C GLU A 75 -0.57 -3.35 -2.56
N ILE A 76 -0.64 -3.11 -1.25
CA ILE A 76 0.49 -3.23 -0.32
C ILE A 76 0.15 -4.36 0.64
N GLY A 77 0.98 -5.40 0.67
CA GLY A 77 0.81 -6.54 1.55
C GLY A 77 2.00 -6.72 2.49
N ARG A 78 1.77 -7.27 3.68
CA ARG A 78 2.83 -7.65 4.60
C ARG A 78 3.16 -9.11 4.41
N LEU A 79 4.42 -9.40 4.09
CA LEU A 79 4.90 -10.76 3.85
C LEU A 79 5.09 -11.47 5.20
N ALA A 80 4.55 -12.68 5.35
CA ALA A 80 5.08 -13.60 6.36
C ALA A 80 6.59 -13.73 6.12
N LYS A 81 7.38 -13.36 7.13
CA LYS A 81 8.84 -13.28 7.08
C LYS A 81 9.40 -14.43 6.23
N ALA A 82 10.16 -14.09 5.18
CA ALA A 82 10.94 -15.08 4.45
C ALA A 82 11.80 -15.84 5.47
N ALA A 83 11.57 -17.15 5.56
CA ALA A 83 12.34 -18.05 6.40
C ALA A 83 13.82 -18.04 5.98
#